data_AF-A0A956J4A9-F1
#
_entry.id   AF-A0A956J4A9-F1
#
_cell.length_a   1.000
_cell.length_b   1.000
_cell.length_c   1.000
_cell.angle_alpha   90.00
_cell.angle_beta   90.00
_cell.angle_gamma   90.00
#
_symmetry.space_group_name_H-M   'P 1'
#
loop_
_entity.id
_entity.type
_entity.pdbx_description
1 polymer ?
#
loop_
_entity_poly.entity_id
_entity_poly.type
_entity_poly.pdbx_seq_one_letter_code
_entity_poly.pdbx_strand_id
1 'polypeptide(L)' 'MPDVVVVGGGPAGSTCAARFAQLGHSVVLLEQDHFP' A
#
# COMPACT_ATOMS: atom_id res chain seq x y z
N MET A 1 7.55 -12.63 3.26
CA MET A 1 8.01 -11.26 3.57
C MET A 1 7.57 -10.38 2.41
N PRO A 2 7.04 -9.16 2.66
CA PRO A 2 6.60 -8.29 1.58
C PRO A 2 7.80 -7.77 0.78
N ASP A 3 7.61 -7.62 -0.53
CA ASP A 3 8.57 -6.99 -1.43
C ASP A 3 8.51 -5.46 -1.30
N VAL A 4 7.32 -4.92 -0.97
CA VAL A 4 7.05 -3.49 -0.86
C VAL A 4 6.28 -3.19 0.42
N VAL A 5 6.73 -2.16 1.15
CA VAL A 5 5.98 -1.58 2.27
C VAL A 5 5.63 -0.14 1.93
N VAL A 6 4.35 0.20 2.01
CA VAL A 6 3.83 1.56 1.78
C VAL A 6 3.30 2.12 3.10
N VAL A 7 3.73 3.34 3.45
CA VAL A 7 3.30 4.05 4.68
C VAL A 7 2.43 5.23 4.28
N GLY A 8 1.20 5.27 4.80
CA GLY A 8 0.13 6.18 4.42
C GLY A 8 -0.81 5.57 3.38
N GLY A 9 -2.10 5.54 3.69
CA GLY A 9 -3.24 5.05 2.89
C GLY A 9 -4.01 6.14 2.14
N GLY A 10 -3.56 7.38 2.17
CA GLY A 10 -4.10 8.47 1.34
C GLY A 10 -3.98 8.20 -0.18
N PRO A 11 -4.45 9.12 -1.05
CA PRO A 11 -4.55 8.87 -2.49
C PRO A 11 -3.25 8.40 -3.16
N ALA A 12 -2.10 8.96 -2.74
CA ALA A 12 -0.80 8.55 -3.28
C ALA A 12 -0.40 7.14 -2.82
N GLY A 13 -0.56 6.84 -1.53
CA GLY A 13 -0.13 5.57 -0.96
C GLY A 13 -1.00 4.40 -1.38
N SER A 14 -2.32 4.55 -1.36
CA SER A 14 -3.26 3.52 -1.86
C SER A 14 -3.06 3.26 -3.36
N THR A 15 -2.88 4.31 -4.17
CA THR A 15 -2.57 4.14 -5.60
C THR A 15 -1.25 3.39 -5.78
N CYS A 16 -0.19 3.79 -5.07
CA CYS A 16 1.13 3.14 -5.15
C CYS A 16 1.04 1.65 -4.77
N ALA A 17 0.42 1.32 -3.64
CA ALA A 17 0.23 -0.05 -3.19
C ALA A 17 -0.56 -0.89 -4.20
N ALA A 18 -1.66 -0.33 -4.73
CA ALA A 18 -2.46 -1.01 -5.75
C ALA A 18 -1.66 -1.29 -7.04
N ARG A 19 -0.83 -0.34 -7.48
CA ARG A 19 0.00 -0.54 -8.68
C ARG A 19 1.05 -1.62 -8.48
N PHE A 20 1.74 -1.65 -7.33
CA PHE A 20 2.69 -2.73 -7.05
C PHE A 20 2.02 -4.10 -6.91
N ALA A 21 0.84 -4.16 -6.30
CA ALA A 21 0.06 -5.40 -6.24
C ALA A 21 -0.37 -5.89 -7.64
N GLN A 22 -0.81 -4.98 -8.52
CA GLN A 22 -1.15 -5.30 -9.92
C GLN A 22 0.05 -5.83 -10.73
N LEU A 23 1.27 -5.41 -10.37
CA LEU A 23 2.51 -5.90 -10.97
C LEU A 23 3.00 -7.23 -10.37
N GLY A 24 2.27 -7.80 -9.39
CA GLY A 24 2.55 -9.10 -8.81
C GLY A 24 3.45 -9.10 -7.58
N HIS A 25 3.74 -7.93 -7.00
CA HIS A 25 4.53 -7.84 -5.77
C HIS A 25 3.69 -8.16 -4.52
N SER A 26 4.33 -8.76 -3.51
CA SER A 26 3.76 -8.84 -2.17
C SER A 26 3.87 -7.47 -1.50
N VAL A 27 2.72 -6.83 -1.21
CA VAL A 27 2.67 -5.46 -0.66
C VAL A 27 2.01 -5.45 0.71
N VAL A 28 2.59 -4.69 1.64
CA VAL A 28 1.94 -4.30 2.91
C VAL A 28 1.74 -2.79 2.91
N LEU A 29 0.52 -2.33 3.16
CA LEU A 29 0.19 -0.91 3.37
C LEU A 29 -0.13 -0.70 4.85
N LEU A 30 0.49 0.31 5.45
CA LEU A 30 0.27 0.73 6.82
C LEU A 30 -0.31 2.14 6.83
N GLU A 31 -1.45 2.32 7.49
CA GLU A 31 -2.07 3.63 7.77
C GLU A 31 -2.28 3.75 9.28
N GLN A 32 -2.00 4.93 9.82
CA GLN A 32 -2.14 5.22 11.25
C GLN A 32 -3.62 5.32 11.65
N ASP A 33 -4.44 5.88 10.76
CA ASP A 33 -5.84 6.19 11.01
C ASP A 33 -6.74 5.07 10.48
N HIS A 34 -7.90 4.88 11.11
CA HIS A 34 -8.93 4.02 10.55
C HIS A 34 -9.67 4.78 9.46
N PHE A 35 -9.64 4.27 8.23
CA PHE A 35 -10.45 4.82 7.15
C PHE A 35 -11.95 4.53 7.46
N PRO A 36 -12.86 5.50 7.26
CA PRO A 36 -14.30 5.31 7.48
C PRO A 36 -14.94 4.25 6.55
#